data_AF-A0A7G9RKV0-F1
#
_entry.id   AF-A0A7G9RKV0-F1
#
_cell.length_a   1.000
_cell.length_b   1.000
_cell.length_c   1.000
_cell.angle_alpha   90.00
_cell.angle_beta   90.00
_cell.angle_gamma   90.00
#
_symmetry.space_group_name_H-M   'P 1'
#
loop_
_entity.id
_entity.type
_entity.pdbx_description
1 polymer ?
#
loop_
_entity_poly.entity_id
_entity_poly.type
_entity_poly.pdbx_seq_one_letter_code
_entity_poly.pdbx_strand_id
1 'polypeptide(L)'
;MTVSHSPRQHLSTTARLAAVLLWGLASGLAAHAAPSCDAQQFSKVQEQLARVASWDRFAQLYENAGACDRAEQTRAFTQAVARLSARPGGVSQLDAAVRKRSWLKPVVLRHLRSGAVGREDSRKIVANVERACPQRKQTQLCRDVRITLRGKK
;
A
#
# COMPACT_ATOMS: atom_id res chain seq x y z
N MET A 1 45.31 59.01 -18.52
CA MET A 1 45.22 59.85 -19.72
C MET A 1 44.52 59.07 -20.80
N THR A 2 43.39 59.62 -21.26
CA THR A 2 42.49 59.19 -22.35
C THR A 2 43.21 58.86 -23.66
N VAL A 3 42.76 57.84 -24.39
CA VAL A 3 42.28 57.96 -25.78
C VAL A 3 41.22 56.88 -26.06
N SER A 4 40.04 57.36 -26.47
CA SER A 4 38.91 56.65 -27.06
C SER A 4 39.19 56.31 -28.52
N HIS A 5 38.68 55.19 -29.06
CA HIS A 5 38.20 55.06 -30.45
C HIS A 5 37.46 53.71 -30.65
N SER A 6 36.13 53.79 -30.71
CA SER A 6 35.29 52.97 -31.61
C SER A 6 35.14 53.78 -32.93
N PRO A 7 34.72 53.28 -34.12
CA PRO A 7 33.60 52.33 -34.33
C PRO A 7 33.68 51.48 -35.65
N ARG A 8 32.50 50.95 -36.06
CA ARG A 8 32.05 50.37 -37.36
C ARG A 8 32.00 48.83 -37.37
N GLN A 9 30.87 48.24 -37.00
CA GLN A 9 29.66 48.01 -37.82
C GLN A 9 29.93 47.29 -39.13
N HIS A 10 29.58 45.99 -39.16
CA HIS A 10 28.95 45.39 -40.33
C HIS A 10 27.70 44.64 -39.88
N LEU A 11 26.55 45.21 -40.26
CA LEU A 11 25.25 44.56 -40.36
C LEU A 11 25.39 43.29 -41.21
N SER A 12 24.85 42.18 -40.73
CA SER A 12 24.39 41.08 -41.58
C SER A 12 23.20 40.40 -40.89
N THR A 13 22.09 41.11 -40.98
CA THR A 13 20.75 40.60 -41.25
C THR A 13 20.69 39.08 -41.47
N THR A 14 20.18 38.33 -40.50
CA THR A 14 19.34 37.14 -40.75
C THR A 14 18.52 36.87 -39.50
N ALA A 15 17.37 37.56 -39.44
CA ALA A 15 16.25 37.10 -38.67
C ALA A 15 15.82 35.72 -39.21
N ARG A 16 15.97 34.66 -38.41
CA ARG A 16 15.12 33.47 -38.51
C ARG A 16 14.65 33.08 -37.12
N LEU A 17 13.50 33.67 -36.80
CA LEU A 17 12.51 33.21 -35.84
C LEU A 17 12.50 31.68 -35.73
N ALA A 18 13.06 31.14 -34.65
CA ALA A 18 12.81 29.77 -34.22
C ALA A 18 11.65 29.79 -33.21
N ALA A 19 10.43 30.01 -33.72
CA ALA A 19 9.21 29.74 -32.98
C ALA A 19 9.02 28.22 -32.92
N VAL A 20 9.64 27.59 -31.91
CA VAL A 20 9.46 26.15 -31.66
C VAL A 20 8.10 25.94 -31.01
N LEU A 21 7.19 25.44 -31.84
CA LEU A 21 5.90 24.79 -31.58
C LEU A 21 5.72 24.23 -30.14
N LEU A 22 5.05 25.01 -29.29
CA LEU A 22 4.39 24.56 -28.06
C LEU A 22 3.01 23.97 -28.39
N TRP A 23 2.95 22.86 -29.13
CA TRP A 23 1.70 22.20 -29.52
C TRP A 23 1.81 20.67 -29.37
N GLY A 24 1.97 20.19 -28.14
CA GLY A 24 2.12 18.74 -27.92
C GLY A 24 2.10 18.23 -26.48
N LEU A 25 1.54 18.96 -25.50
CA LEU A 25 1.46 18.53 -24.10
C LEU A 25 0.02 18.34 -23.59
N ALA A 26 -0.88 17.97 -24.51
CA ALA A 26 -2.25 17.56 -24.17
C ALA A 26 -2.50 16.09 -24.57
N SER A 27 -1.50 15.21 -24.40
CA SER A 27 -1.83 13.80 -24.20
C SER A 27 -2.29 13.67 -22.76
N GLY A 28 -3.59 13.88 -22.57
CA GLY A 28 -4.25 13.67 -21.29
C GLY A 28 -3.84 12.30 -20.77
N LEU A 29 -3.12 12.28 -19.65
CA LEU A 29 -3.15 11.13 -18.78
C LEU A 29 -4.61 10.99 -18.40
N ALA A 30 -5.35 10.17 -19.14
CA ALA A 30 -6.51 9.50 -18.61
C ALA A 30 -5.98 8.74 -17.40
N ALA A 31 -6.05 9.39 -16.24
CA ALA A 31 -6.00 8.75 -14.96
C ALA A 31 -7.21 7.83 -14.96
N HIS A 32 -7.02 6.63 -15.50
CA HIS A 32 -7.98 5.55 -15.45
C HIS A 32 -8.15 5.30 -13.96
N ALA A 33 -9.17 5.94 -13.38
CA ALA A 33 -9.55 5.74 -12.00
C ALA A 33 -9.78 4.24 -11.87
N ALA A 34 -8.82 3.53 -11.28
CA ALA A 34 -8.87 2.09 -11.18
C ALA A 34 -10.23 1.73 -10.57
N PRO A 35 -10.98 0.81 -11.20
CA PRO A 35 -12.41 0.64 -11.00
C PRO A 35 -12.70 0.66 -9.51
N SER A 36 -13.40 1.70 -9.09
CA SER A 36 -13.86 1.83 -7.71
C SER A 36 -14.84 0.69 -7.47
N CYS A 37 -14.62 -0.08 -6.42
CA CYS A 37 -15.57 -1.06 -5.95
C CYS A 37 -16.91 -0.37 -5.67
N ASP A 38 -17.97 -0.77 -6.39
CA ASP A 38 -19.30 -0.25 -6.13
C ASP A 38 -19.86 -0.80 -4.81
N ALA A 39 -20.96 -0.22 -4.32
CA ALA A 39 -21.55 -0.60 -3.03
C ALA A 39 -22.00 -2.07 -3.00
N GLN A 40 -22.48 -2.62 -4.12
CA GLN A 40 -22.97 -4.00 -4.20
C GLN A 40 -21.80 -4.99 -4.19
N GLN A 41 -20.73 -4.70 -4.93
CA GLN A 41 -19.47 -5.44 -4.92
C GLN A 41 -18.87 -5.42 -3.52
N PHE A 42 -18.82 -4.25 -2.87
CA PHE A 42 -18.28 -4.13 -1.53
C PHE A 42 -19.08 -4.94 -0.51
N SER A 43 -20.41 -4.90 -0.58
CA SER A 43 -21.27 -5.71 0.30
C SER A 43 -20.95 -7.22 0.17
N LYS A 44 -20.83 -7.74 -1.05
CA LYS A 44 -20.45 -9.15 -1.28
C LYS A 44 -19.06 -9.47 -0.71
N VAL A 45 -18.10 -8.58 -0.93
CA VAL A 45 -16.72 -8.73 -0.42
C VAL A 45 -16.70 -8.71 1.11
N GLN A 46 -17.48 -7.83 1.73
CA GLN A 46 -17.61 -7.74 3.18
C GLN A 46 -18.13 -9.05 3.78
N GLU A 47 -19.15 -9.66 3.18
CA GLU A 47 -19.64 -10.96 3.64
C GLU A 47 -18.61 -12.08 3.46
N GLN A 48 -17.85 -12.07 2.36
CA GLN A 48 -16.76 -13.02 2.14
C GLN A 48 -15.63 -12.84 3.16
N LEU A 49 -15.28 -11.59 3.48
CA LEU A 49 -14.33 -11.23 4.53
C LEU A 49 -14.85 -11.60 5.92
N ALA A 50 -16.16 -11.57 6.18
CA ALA A 50 -16.72 -12.04 7.44
C ALA A 50 -16.49 -13.56 7.63
N ARG A 51 -16.56 -14.32 6.53
CA ARG A 51 -16.44 -15.78 6.52
C ARG A 51 -15.01 -16.30 6.26
N VAL A 52 -14.05 -15.43 5.96
CA VAL A 52 -12.68 -15.87 5.63
C VAL A 52 -12.01 -16.55 6.83
N ALA A 53 -11.55 -17.78 6.61
CA ALA A 53 -11.05 -18.67 7.65
C ALA A 53 -9.55 -19.01 7.51
N SER A 54 -8.89 -18.61 6.42
CA SER A 54 -7.47 -18.87 6.18
C SER A 54 -6.81 -17.73 5.41
N TRP A 55 -5.48 -17.63 5.54
CA TRP A 55 -4.68 -16.64 4.79
C TRP A 55 -4.67 -16.90 3.29
N ASP A 56 -4.72 -18.16 2.86
CA ASP A 56 -4.81 -18.49 1.43
C ASP A 56 -6.12 -17.98 0.83
N ARG A 57 -7.25 -18.14 1.56
CA ARG A 57 -8.53 -17.61 1.09
C ARG A 57 -8.58 -16.08 1.15
N PHE A 58 -7.98 -15.47 2.17
CA PHE A 58 -7.85 -14.01 2.24
C PHE A 58 -7.03 -13.47 1.07
N ALA A 59 -5.90 -14.11 0.75
CA ALA A 59 -5.05 -13.69 -0.36
C ALA A 59 -5.79 -13.76 -1.70
N GLN A 60 -6.47 -14.88 -1.99
CA GLN A 60 -7.30 -15.01 -3.19
C GLN A 60 -8.40 -13.94 -3.25
N LEU A 61 -9.06 -13.66 -2.12
CA LEU A 61 -10.08 -12.62 -2.06
C LEU A 61 -9.48 -11.24 -2.32
N TYR A 62 -8.33 -10.94 -1.72
CA TYR A 62 -7.66 -9.66 -1.88
C TYR A 62 -7.11 -9.44 -3.30
N GLU A 63 -6.63 -10.49 -3.98
CA GLU A 63 -6.23 -10.40 -5.40
C GLU A 63 -7.42 -9.99 -6.29
N ASN A 64 -8.61 -10.52 -6.01
CA ASN A 64 -9.82 -10.23 -6.80
C ASN A 64 -10.52 -8.93 -6.41
N ALA A 65 -10.44 -8.55 -5.14
CA ALA A 65 -11.24 -7.48 -4.56
C ALA A 65 -10.41 -6.41 -3.83
N GLY A 66 -9.09 -6.40 -4.00
CA GLY A 66 -8.20 -5.43 -3.34
C GLY A 66 -8.47 -3.99 -3.76
N ALA A 67 -9.12 -3.77 -4.91
CA ALA A 67 -9.62 -2.46 -5.30
C ALA A 67 -10.72 -1.91 -4.36
N CYS A 68 -11.42 -2.79 -3.64
CA CYS A 68 -12.40 -2.45 -2.60
C CYS A 68 -11.75 -2.04 -1.27
N ASP A 69 -10.43 -2.17 -1.14
CA ASP A 69 -9.72 -1.77 0.07
C ASP A 69 -9.31 -0.29 0.01
N ARG A 70 -10.33 0.60 0.02
CA ARG A 70 -10.14 2.06 -0.04
C ARG A 70 -11.00 2.77 1.02
N ALA A 71 -10.48 3.85 1.60
CA ALA A 71 -11.19 4.74 2.51
C ALA A 71 -12.01 3.98 3.59
N GLU A 72 -13.33 4.21 3.65
CA GLU A 72 -14.24 3.63 4.66
C GLU A 72 -14.34 2.09 4.61
N GLN A 73 -14.07 1.51 3.44
CA GLN A 73 -14.21 0.09 3.14
C GLN A 73 -13.05 -0.75 3.70
N THR A 74 -11.94 -0.08 4.02
CA THR A 74 -10.74 -0.65 4.67
C THR A 74 -11.06 -1.37 5.98
N ARG A 75 -12.14 -0.98 6.67
CA ARG A 75 -12.49 -1.54 7.98
C ARG A 75 -12.76 -3.04 7.92
N ALA A 76 -13.47 -3.52 6.89
CA ALA A 76 -13.78 -4.95 6.74
C ALA A 76 -12.51 -5.78 6.52
N PHE A 77 -11.59 -5.28 5.68
CA PHE A 77 -10.29 -5.91 5.47
C PHE A 77 -9.44 -5.92 6.74
N THR A 78 -9.39 -4.79 7.46
CA THR A 78 -8.68 -4.71 8.74
C THR A 78 -9.23 -5.70 9.76
N GLN A 79 -10.54 -5.83 9.89
CA GLN A 79 -11.18 -6.78 10.79
C GLN A 79 -10.84 -8.24 10.41
N ALA A 80 -10.86 -8.58 9.11
CA ALA A 80 -10.48 -9.91 8.65
C ALA A 80 -9.01 -10.22 8.95
N VAL A 81 -8.10 -9.28 8.68
CA VAL A 81 -6.66 -9.40 8.99
C VAL A 81 -6.43 -9.56 10.49
N ALA A 82 -7.10 -8.74 11.31
CA ALA A 82 -7.01 -8.82 12.76
C ALA A 82 -7.48 -10.17 13.27
N ARG A 83 -8.66 -10.63 12.85
CA ARG A 83 -9.23 -11.93 13.24
C ARG A 83 -8.32 -13.09 12.84
N LEU A 84 -7.84 -13.13 11.60
CA LEU A 84 -6.94 -14.19 11.13
C LEU A 84 -5.62 -14.20 11.92
N SER A 85 -5.07 -13.03 12.23
CA SER A 85 -3.83 -12.90 13.02
C SER A 85 -4.02 -13.26 14.50
N ALA A 86 -5.20 -12.98 15.06
CA ALA A 86 -5.54 -13.19 16.47
C ALA A 86 -5.88 -14.65 16.80
N ARG A 87 -6.18 -15.49 15.80
CA ARG A 87 -6.45 -16.93 15.99
C ARG A 87 -5.18 -17.70 16.40
N PRO A 88 -5.30 -18.80 17.15
CA PRO A 88 -4.18 -19.69 17.43
C PRO A 88 -3.47 -20.13 16.13
N GLY A 89 -2.15 -19.95 16.07
CA GLY A 89 -1.34 -20.26 14.88
C GLY A 89 -1.49 -19.28 13.72
N GLY A 90 -2.34 -18.24 13.83
CA GLY A 90 -2.62 -17.27 12.77
C GLY A 90 -1.37 -16.58 12.23
N VAL A 91 -0.44 -16.20 13.10
CA VAL A 91 0.84 -15.58 12.71
C VAL A 91 1.76 -16.56 11.97
N SER A 92 1.84 -17.82 12.41
CA SER A 92 2.63 -18.85 11.71
C SER A 92 2.07 -19.16 10.33
N GLN A 93 0.73 -19.20 10.21
CA GLN A 93 0.05 -19.38 8.93
C GLN A 93 0.26 -18.17 8.01
N LEU A 94 0.28 -16.96 8.57
CA LEU A 94 0.61 -15.74 7.82
C LEU A 94 2.03 -15.82 7.27
N ASP A 95 3.00 -16.25 8.08
CA ASP A 95 4.40 -16.42 7.68
C ASP A 95 4.54 -17.41 6.52
N ALA A 96 3.80 -18.53 6.56
CA ALA A 96 3.73 -19.46 5.44
C ALA A 96 3.07 -18.86 4.20
N ALA A 97 1.98 -18.10 4.35
CA ALA A 97 1.30 -17.43 3.24
C ALA A 97 2.18 -16.34 2.59
N VAL A 98 2.93 -15.58 3.39
CA VAL A 98 3.87 -14.55 2.92
C VAL A 98 5.04 -15.17 2.15
N ARG A 99 5.54 -16.34 2.56
CA ARG A 99 6.55 -17.07 1.77
C ARG A 99 6.04 -17.45 0.38
N LYS A 100 4.76 -17.82 0.26
CA LYS A 100 4.12 -18.14 -1.03
C LYS A 100 3.79 -16.89 -1.85
N ARG A 101 3.38 -15.81 -1.17
CA ARG A 101 2.88 -14.56 -1.76
C ARG A 101 3.49 -13.36 -1.02
N SER A 102 4.69 -12.94 -1.43
CA SER A 102 5.45 -11.88 -0.76
C SER A 102 4.69 -10.54 -0.68
N TRP A 103 3.84 -10.25 -1.68
CA TRP A 103 2.98 -9.07 -1.72
C TRP A 103 1.97 -8.99 -0.56
N LEU A 104 1.66 -10.13 0.09
CA LEU A 104 0.70 -10.17 1.20
C LEU A 104 1.22 -9.45 2.46
N LYS A 105 2.54 -9.46 2.65
CA LYS A 105 3.18 -8.84 3.83
C LYS A 105 2.85 -7.34 3.96
N PRO A 106 3.13 -6.48 2.97
CA PRO A 106 2.82 -5.06 3.09
C PRO A 106 1.32 -4.78 3.26
N VAL A 107 0.45 -5.58 2.63
CA VAL A 107 -1.02 -5.48 2.80
C VAL A 107 -1.41 -5.71 4.26
N VAL A 108 -0.97 -6.82 4.84
CA VAL A 108 -1.31 -7.16 6.24
C VAL A 108 -0.75 -6.13 7.22
N LEU A 109 0.50 -5.70 7.03
CA LEU A 109 1.11 -4.70 7.91
C LEU A 109 0.39 -3.35 7.84
N ARG A 110 -0.09 -2.93 6.65
CA ARG A 110 -0.91 -1.71 6.49
C ARG A 110 -2.18 -1.79 7.34
N HIS A 111 -2.92 -2.90 7.27
CA HIS A 111 -4.13 -3.09 8.07
C HIS A 111 -3.87 -3.12 9.57
N LEU A 112 -2.84 -3.85 10.00
CA LEU A 112 -2.47 -3.89 11.42
C LEU A 112 -2.05 -2.51 11.95
N ARG A 113 -1.51 -1.64 11.09
CA ARG A 113 -1.14 -0.26 11.42
C ARG A 113 -2.32 0.71 11.49
N SER A 114 -3.41 0.48 10.75
CA SER A 114 -4.53 1.42 10.49
C SER A 114 -5.31 2.02 11.67
N GLY A 115 -4.91 1.81 12.93
CA GLY A 115 -5.66 2.20 14.13
C GLY A 115 -6.96 1.41 14.38
N ALA A 116 -7.59 0.85 13.34
CA ALA A 116 -8.89 0.19 13.42
C ALA A 116 -8.89 -1.26 13.98
N VAL A 117 -7.72 -1.78 14.39
CA VAL A 117 -7.63 -3.07 15.09
C VAL A 117 -8.00 -2.87 16.55
N GLY A 118 -8.98 -3.64 17.05
CA GLY A 118 -9.40 -3.57 18.45
C GLY A 118 -8.26 -3.89 19.43
N ARG A 119 -8.33 -3.35 20.66
CA ARG A 119 -7.33 -3.61 21.71
C ARG A 119 -7.20 -5.09 22.06
N GLU A 120 -8.33 -5.80 22.10
CA GLU A 120 -8.35 -7.23 22.39
C GLU A 120 -7.61 -8.04 21.31
N ASP A 121 -7.94 -7.81 20.03
CA ASP A 121 -7.26 -8.48 18.92
C ASP A 121 -5.78 -8.12 18.88
N SER A 122 -5.42 -6.85 19.10
CA SER A 122 -4.01 -6.43 19.17
C SER A 122 -3.24 -7.22 20.23
N ARG A 123 -3.81 -7.40 21.43
CA ARG A 123 -3.19 -8.21 22.49
C ARG A 123 -3.05 -9.68 22.09
N LYS A 124 -4.09 -10.28 21.51
CA LYS A 124 -4.06 -11.67 21.01
C LYS A 124 -2.99 -11.86 19.93
N ILE A 125 -2.89 -10.92 18.99
CA ILE A 125 -1.89 -10.97 17.92
C ILE A 125 -0.48 -10.89 18.50
N VAL A 126 -0.21 -9.98 19.43
CA VAL A 126 1.09 -9.88 20.09
C VAL A 126 1.45 -11.18 20.82
N ALA A 127 0.51 -11.75 21.59
CA ALA A 127 0.72 -13.03 22.26
C ALA A 127 0.98 -14.18 21.27
N ASN A 128 0.28 -14.19 20.14
CA ASN A 128 0.51 -15.18 19.08
C ASN A 128 1.88 -15.00 18.41
N VAL A 129 2.34 -13.77 18.19
CA VAL A 129 3.69 -13.50 17.69
C VAL A 129 4.75 -14.02 18.68
N GLU A 130 4.58 -13.76 19.97
CA GLU A 130 5.54 -14.21 21.00
C GLU A 130 5.61 -15.74 21.08
N ARG A 131 4.49 -16.42 20.90
CA ARG A 131 4.42 -17.89 20.85
C ARG A 131 5.00 -18.47 19.56
N ALA A 132 4.64 -17.89 18.41
CA ALA A 132 5.07 -18.37 17.09
C ALA A 132 6.56 -18.11 16.83
N CYS A 133 7.09 -17.03 17.39
CA CYS A 133 8.43 -16.53 17.13
C CYS A 133 9.18 -16.21 18.42
N PRO A 134 9.60 -17.24 19.19
CA PRO A 134 10.47 -17.05 20.34
C PRO A 134 11.77 -16.35 19.91
N GLN A 135 12.46 -15.66 20.83
CA GLN A 135 13.59 -14.77 20.51
C GLN A 135 14.65 -15.42 19.59
N ARG A 136 14.89 -16.73 19.73
CA ARG A 136 15.86 -17.50 18.92
C ARG A 136 15.38 -17.87 17.51
N LYS A 137 14.09 -17.68 17.19
CA LYS A 137 13.44 -18.03 15.91
C LYS A 137 12.63 -16.86 15.34
N GLN A 138 13.11 -15.63 15.52
CA GLN A 138 12.41 -14.44 15.02
C GLN A 138 12.49 -14.34 13.49
N THR A 139 11.39 -14.60 12.81
CA THR A 139 11.24 -14.23 11.39
C THR A 139 11.10 -12.71 11.26
N GLN A 140 11.45 -12.18 10.08
CA GLN A 140 11.27 -10.76 9.80
C GLN A 140 9.80 -10.34 9.94
N LEU A 141 8.87 -11.18 9.47
CA LEU A 141 7.43 -10.92 9.61
C LEU A 141 7.03 -10.76 11.08
N CYS A 142 7.46 -11.67 11.96
CA CYS A 142 7.16 -11.57 13.39
C CYS A 142 7.70 -10.29 14.03
N ARG A 143 8.90 -9.84 13.64
CA ARG A 143 9.44 -8.55 14.08
C ARG A 143 8.54 -7.40 13.63
N ASP A 144 8.17 -7.39 12.36
CA ASP A 144 7.40 -6.31 11.76
C ASP A 144 5.99 -6.22 12.35
N VAL A 145 5.32 -7.35 12.57
CA VAL A 145 4.00 -7.41 13.22
C VAL A 145 4.07 -6.87 14.65
N ARG A 146 5.09 -7.29 15.42
CA ARG A 146 5.27 -6.83 16.80
C ARG A 146 5.53 -5.33 16.89
N ILE A 147 6.40 -4.80 16.02
CA ILE A 147 6.69 -3.36 15.96
C ILE A 147 5.42 -2.59 15.59
N THR A 148 4.68 -3.07 14.59
CA THR A 148 3.45 -2.44 14.10
C THR A 148 2.38 -2.32 15.18
N LEU A 149 2.28 -3.29 16.08
CA LEU A 149 1.26 -3.29 17.14
C LEU A 149 1.72 -2.65 18.46
N ARG A 150 3.02 -2.68 18.78
CA ARG A 150 3.56 -2.08 20.03
C ARG A 150 3.67 -0.55 19.97
N GLY A 151 3.80 0.05 18.79
CA GLY A 151 3.82 1.50 18.60
C GLY A 151 2.49 2.22 18.84
N LYS A 152 1.45 1.51 19.29
CA LYS A 152 0.10 2.04 19.57
C LYS A 152 -0.22 2.17 21.07
N LYS A 153 0.81 2.21 21.92
CA LYS A 153 0.66 2.48 23.35
C LYS A 153 0.41 3.96 23.60
#